data_AF-A0A0R1Y4W9-F1
#
_entry.id   AF-A0A0R1Y4W9-F1
#
_cell.length_a   1.000
_cell.length_b   1.000
_cell.length_c   1.000
_cell.angle_alpha   90.00
_cell.angle_beta   90.00
_cell.angle_gamma   90.00
#
_symmetry.space_group_name_H-M   'P 1'
#
loop_
_entity.id
_entity.type
_entity.pdbx_description
1 polymer ?
#
loop_
_entity_poly.entity_id
_entity_poly.type
_entity_poly.pdbx_seq_one_letter_code
_entity_poly.pdbx_strand_id
1 'polypeptide(L)'
;MEENSKKAGVSKRELQEWIRMFVQQKAFNRRQAAAYIGKSPSTIDRLVKAGRLATTTNGTLKYFRKQDLDEFINSGITAKEVV
;
A
#
# COMPACT_ATOMS: atom_id res chain seq x y z
N MET A 1 -11.08 -1.24 33.42
CA MET A 1 -10.60 -0.18 32.52
C MET A 1 -9.09 -0.32 32.47
N GLU A 2 -8.52 -0.75 31.35
CA GLU A 2 -7.19 -0.26 30.93
C GLU A 2 -6.96 -0.68 29.48
N GLU A 3 -7.29 0.27 28.61
CA GLU A 3 -6.89 0.33 27.21
C GLU A 3 -5.37 0.23 27.11
N ASN A 4 -4.85 -0.97 26.89
CA ASN A 4 -3.46 -1.11 26.49
C ASN A 4 -3.35 -0.78 24.99
N SER A 5 -3.33 0.52 24.72
CA SER A 5 -2.80 1.15 23.51
C SER A 5 -1.37 0.67 23.26
N LYS A 6 -1.21 -0.57 22.77
CA LYS A 6 0.07 -1.02 22.21
C LYS A 6 0.29 -0.25 20.93
N LYS A 7 1.08 0.83 21.07
CA LYS A 7 1.84 1.49 20.01
C LYS A 7 2.15 0.47 18.92
N ALA A 8 1.84 0.83 17.68
CA ALA A 8 2.11 0.08 16.46
C ALA A 8 3.63 -0.11 16.22
N GLY A 9 4.31 -0.79 17.13
CA GLY A 9 5.64 -1.34 16.97
C GLY A 9 5.47 -2.75 16.47
N VAL A 10 5.23 -2.91 15.17
CA VAL A 10 5.25 -4.22 14.51
C VAL A 10 6.59 -4.87 14.86
N SER A 11 6.54 -5.97 15.60
CA SER A 11 7.74 -6.70 15.98
C SER A 11 8.41 -7.29 14.73
N LYS A 12 9.73 -7.42 14.72
CA LYS A 12 10.49 -7.88 13.55
C LYS A 12 10.00 -9.24 13.01
N ARG A 13 9.47 -10.10 13.89
CA ARG A 13 8.87 -11.40 13.53
C ARG A 13 7.54 -11.23 12.82
N GLU A 14 6.61 -10.46 13.38
CA GLU A 14 5.35 -10.07 12.74
C GLU A 14 5.60 -9.45 11.35
N LEU A 15 6.60 -8.56 11.25
CA LEU A 15 6.99 -7.94 9.99
C LEU A 15 7.48 -8.96 8.96
N GLN A 16 8.26 -9.96 9.38
CA GLN A 16 8.74 -11.01 8.48
C GLN A 16 7.61 -11.92 8.00
N GLU A 17 6.70 -12.32 8.89
CA GLU A 17 5.55 -13.12 8.52
C GLU A 17 4.63 -12.35 7.57
N TRP A 18 4.47 -11.06 7.79
CA TRP A 18 3.73 -10.20 6.88
C TRP A 18 4.42 -10.05 5.55
N ILE A 19 5.73 -9.80 5.50
CA ILE A 19 6.49 -9.78 4.24
C ILE A 19 6.31 -11.10 3.50
N ARG A 20 6.38 -12.23 4.20
CA ARG A 20 6.20 -13.57 3.60
C ARG A 20 4.79 -13.74 3.04
N MET A 21 3.75 -13.34 3.78
CA MET A 21 2.36 -13.33 3.30
C MET A 21 2.18 -12.38 2.11
N PHE A 22 2.79 -11.20 2.14
CA PHE A 22 2.72 -10.19 1.09
C PHE A 22 3.38 -10.65 -0.21
N VAL A 23 4.54 -11.30 -0.11
CA VAL A 23 5.25 -11.90 -1.24
C VAL A 23 4.43 -13.05 -1.85
N GLN A 24 3.80 -13.88 -1.03
CA GLN A 24 2.91 -14.94 -1.55
C GLN A 24 1.63 -14.39 -2.19
N GLN A 25 0.99 -13.39 -1.57
CA GLN A 25 -0.29 -12.82 -2.03
C GLN A 25 -0.13 -11.73 -3.10
N LYS A 26 1.09 -11.49 -3.62
CA LYS A 26 1.40 -10.39 -4.56
C LYS A 26 0.87 -9.03 -4.10
N ALA A 27 0.91 -8.79 -2.80
CA ALA A 27 0.50 -7.53 -2.23
C ALA A 27 1.73 -6.73 -1.77
N PHE A 28 1.68 -5.43 -1.99
CA PHE A 28 2.80 -4.50 -1.86
C PHE A 28 2.51 -3.56 -0.71
N ASN A 29 3.50 -3.36 0.16
CA ASN A 29 3.45 -2.27 1.13
C ASN A 29 3.70 -0.93 0.44
N ARG A 30 3.35 0.19 1.09
CA ARG A 30 3.53 1.56 0.54
C ARG A 30 4.89 1.79 -0.12
N ARG A 31 5.98 1.36 0.51
CA ARG A 31 7.34 1.50 -0.04
C ARG A 31 7.59 0.64 -1.27
N GLN A 32 7.11 -0.61 -1.25
CA GLN A 32 7.26 -1.52 -2.38
C GLN A 32 6.38 -1.09 -3.55
N ALA A 33 5.16 -0.65 -3.28
CA ALA A 33 4.26 -0.07 -4.27
C ALA A 33 4.88 1.17 -4.93
N ALA A 34 5.44 2.07 -4.12
CA ALA A 34 6.16 3.25 -4.60
C ALA A 34 7.33 2.87 -5.53
N ALA A 35 8.16 1.91 -5.12
CA ALA A 35 9.26 1.40 -5.94
C ALA A 35 8.76 0.73 -7.23
N TYR A 36 7.67 -0.04 -7.16
CA TYR A 36 7.08 -0.75 -8.28
C TYR A 36 6.56 0.21 -9.37
N ILE A 37 5.89 1.30 -8.97
CA ILE A 37 5.38 2.32 -9.92
C ILE A 37 6.42 3.42 -10.24
N GLY A 38 7.64 3.31 -9.69
CA GLY A 38 8.70 4.31 -9.88
C GLY A 38 8.38 5.70 -9.30
N LYS A 39 7.64 5.79 -8.19
CA LYS A 39 7.27 7.05 -7.52
C LYS A 39 7.77 7.10 -6.08
N SER A 40 7.73 8.29 -5.48
CA SER A 40 8.02 8.46 -4.04
C SER A 40 6.86 7.95 -3.17
N PRO A 41 7.14 7.46 -1.94
CA PRO A 41 6.09 7.02 -1.02
C PRO A 41 5.12 8.14 -0.63
N SER A 42 5.56 9.41 -0.63
CA SER A 42 4.68 10.58 -0.45
C SER A 42 3.65 10.71 -1.58
N THR A 43 4.04 10.39 -2.80
CA THR A 43 3.14 10.36 -3.97
C THR A 43 2.07 9.29 -3.81
N ILE A 44 2.42 8.11 -3.29
CA ILE A 44 1.43 7.06 -2.98
C ILE A 44 0.35 7.57 -2.02
N ASP A 45 0.72 8.26 -0.93
CA ASP A 45 -0.27 8.80 0.03
C ASP A 45 -1.21 9.80 -0.65
N ARG A 46 -0.65 10.66 -1.52
CA ARG A 46 -1.43 11.62 -2.30
C ARG A 46 -2.38 10.93 -3.29
N LEU A 47 -1.94 9.86 -3.95
CA LEU A 47 -2.76 9.09 -4.88
C LEU A 47 -3.92 8.38 -4.17
N VAL A 48 -3.64 7.80 -3.00
CA VAL A 48 -4.67 7.16 -2.17
C VAL A 48 -5.69 8.19 -1.69
N LYS A 49 -5.24 9.34 -1.18
CA LYS A 49 -6.13 10.44 -0.78
C LYS A 49 -6.95 11.00 -1.94
N ALA A 50 -6.38 11.02 -3.14
CA ALA A 50 -7.07 11.45 -4.35
C ALA A 50 -8.00 10.37 -4.93
N GLY A 51 -8.10 9.19 -4.32
CA GLY A 51 -8.90 8.06 -4.85
C GLY A 51 -8.36 7.44 -6.14
N ARG A 52 -7.11 7.77 -6.51
CA ARG A 52 -6.46 7.32 -7.75
C ARG A 52 -5.70 6.01 -7.63
N LEU A 53 -5.48 5.55 -6.41
CA LEU A 53 -4.83 4.28 -6.15
C LEU A 53 -5.59 3.56 -5.04
N ALA A 54 -6.10 2.37 -5.37
CA ALA A 54 -6.82 1.55 -4.43
C ALA A 54 -5.86 1.01 -3.35
N THR A 55 -6.27 1.15 -2.09
CA THR A 55 -5.63 0.52 -0.95
C THR A 55 -6.57 -0.48 -0.33
N THR A 56 -6.09 -1.70 -0.13
CA THR A 56 -6.77 -2.67 0.72
C THR A 56 -6.22 -2.55 2.14
N THR A 57 -7.11 -2.61 3.13
CA THR A 57 -6.75 -2.69 4.55
C THR A 57 -7.06 -4.08 5.10
N ASN A 58 -6.12 -4.67 5.83
CA ASN A 58 -6.37 -5.85 6.65
C ASN A 58 -5.98 -5.51 8.09
N GLY A 59 -6.99 -5.25 8.92
CA GLY A 59 -6.83 -4.68 10.26
C GLY A 59 -6.12 -3.32 10.21
N THR A 60 -4.99 -3.20 10.91
CA THR A 60 -4.19 -1.96 10.97
C THR A 60 -3.29 -1.76 9.76
N LEU A 61 -3.19 -2.76 8.87
CA LEU A 61 -2.27 -2.72 7.74
C LEU A 61 -2.91 -2.24 6.45
N LYS A 62 -2.18 -1.39 5.73
CA LYS A 62 -2.51 -0.95 4.38
C LYS A 62 -1.59 -1.60 3.37
N TYR A 63 -2.17 -2.17 2.33
CA TYR A 63 -1.44 -2.75 1.21
C TYR A 63 -2.11 -2.49 -0.13
N PHE A 64 -1.32 -2.70 -1.17
CA PHE A 64 -1.66 -2.44 -2.55
C PHE A 64 -1.56 -3.75 -3.30
N ARG A 65 -2.58 -4.13 -4.07
CA ARG A 65 -2.46 -5.35 -4.88
C ARG A 65 -1.62 -5.04 -6.11
N LYS A 66 -0.92 -6.05 -6.62
CA LYS A 66 -0.21 -5.91 -7.89
C LYS A 66 -1.12 -5.37 -9.00
N GLN A 67 -2.33 -5.92 -9.09
CA GLN A 67 -3.29 -5.57 -10.13
C GLN A 67 -3.64 -4.08 -10.11
N ASP A 68 -3.94 -3.51 -8.93
CA ASP A 68 -4.24 -2.07 -8.80
C ASP A 68 -3.05 -1.19 -9.23
N LEU A 69 -1.82 -1.62 -8.90
CA LEU A 69 -0.60 -0.91 -9.30
C LEU A 69 -0.34 -1.04 -10.80
N ASP A 70 -0.60 -2.20 -11.38
CA ASP A 70 -0.47 -2.48 -12.80
C ASP A 70 -1.51 -1.68 -13.60
N GLU A 71 -2.76 -1.63 -13.12
CA GLU A 71 -3.82 -0.79 -13.67
C GLU A 71 -3.42 0.68 -13.61
N PHE A 72 -2.84 1.15 -12.51
CA PHE A 72 -2.36 2.53 -12.41
C PHE A 72 -1.24 2.84 -13.41
N ILE A 73 -0.27 1.93 -13.60
CA ILE A 73 0.80 2.09 -14.58
C ILE A 73 0.23 2.06 -16.01
N ASN A 74 -0.63 1.10 -16.31
CA ASN A 74 -1.18 0.84 -17.64
C ASN A 74 -2.22 1.88 -18.05
N SER A 75 -3.02 2.38 -17.11
CA SER A 75 -4.00 3.44 -17.35
C SER A 75 -3.31 4.77 -17.67
N GLY A 76 -1.99 4.88 -17.46
CA GLY A 76 -1.22 6.05 -17.86
C GLY A 76 -1.67 7.34 -17.18
N ILE A 77 -2.42 7.25 -16.07
CA ILE A 77 -2.99 8.38 -15.31
C ILE A 77 -1.85 9.16 -14.64
N THR A 78 -1.14 9.89 -15.49
CA THR A 78 -0.45 11.13 -15.20
C THR A 78 -1.50 12.23 -15.20
N ALA A 79 -2.36 12.22 -14.18
CA ALA A 79 -3.23 13.34 -13.86
C ALA A 79 -3.94 14.06 -15.04
N LYS A 80 -4.68 13.32 -15.86
CA LYS A 80 -5.74 13.80 -16.77
C LYS A 80 -6.37 12.53 -17.34
N GLU A 81 -7.67 12.33 -17.44
CA GLU A 81 -8.83 13.20 -17.55
C GLU A 81 -9.99 12.62 -16.73
N VAL A 82 -10.82 13.50 -16.19
CA VAL A 82 -12.24 13.19 -15.96
C VAL A 82 -12.93 13.89 -17.12
N VAL A 83 -13.53 13.11 -18.02
CA VAL A 83 -14.54 13.58 -19.00
C VAL A 83 -15.87 13.70 -18.27
#